data_AF-A0A0F9CFZ9-F1
#
_entry.id   AF-A0A0F9CFZ9-F1
#
_cell.length_a   1.000
_cell.length_b   1.000
_cell.length_c   1.000
_cell.angle_alpha   90.00
_cell.angle_beta   90.00
_cell.angle_gamma   90.00
#
_symmetry.space_group_name_H-M   'P 1'
#
loop_
_entity.id
_entity.type
_entity.pdbx_description
1 polymer ?
#
loop_
_entity_poly.entity_id
_entity_poly.type
_entity_poly.pdbx_seq_one_letter_code
_entity_poly.pdbx_strand_id
1 'polypeptide(L)'
;MGYYIDPPDRTKESWLQEHGQEVETPSWPAEDGMVLICLVDNGAFRAAGICYSEAEFDAFRAPDHGYQRPRTWYYVPFEKVVDVEPSVQDLLNA
;
A
#
# COMPACT_ATOMS: atom_id res chain seq x y z
N MET A 1 5.60 5.28 -12.44
CA MET A 1 4.74 4.10 -12.25
C MET A 1 4.95 3.65 -10.82
N GLY A 2 3.88 3.36 -10.08
CA GLY A 2 3.98 2.94 -8.68
C GLY A 2 4.34 1.46 -8.54
N TYR A 3 4.58 1.04 -7.30
CA TYR A 3 4.80 -0.35 -6.93
C TYR A 3 3.58 -0.88 -6.18
N TYR A 4 3.32 -2.19 -6.31
CA TYR A 4 2.07 -2.78 -5.83
C TYR A 4 2.33 -4.11 -5.14
N ILE A 5 1.49 -4.41 -4.15
CA ILE A 5 1.39 -5.76 -3.57
C ILE A 5 0.61 -6.65 -4.55
N ASP A 6 1.31 -7.62 -5.14
CA ASP A 6 0.75 -8.60 -6.08
C ASP A 6 1.31 -10.02 -5.80
N PRO A 7 0.87 -10.66 -4.70
CA PRO A 7 1.35 -11.99 -4.34
C PRO A 7 0.90 -13.04 -5.38
N PRO A 8 1.77 -13.98 -5.78
CA PRO A 8 1.52 -14.88 -6.91
C PRO A 8 0.51 -16.00 -6.60
N ASP A 9 0.24 -16.29 -5.33
CA ASP A 9 -0.52 -17.46 -4.86
C ASP A 9 -1.88 -17.11 -4.23
N ARG A 10 -2.17 -15.82 -4.00
CA ARG A 10 -3.37 -15.37 -3.30
C ARG A 10 -3.80 -13.98 -3.76
N THR A 11 -4.92 -13.49 -3.23
CA THR A 11 -5.36 -12.11 -3.51
C THR A 11 -4.60 -11.11 -2.63
N LYS A 12 -4.36 -9.91 -3.15
CA LYS A 12 -3.75 -8.82 -2.37
C LYS A 12 -4.55 -8.49 -1.10
N GLU A 13 -5.87 -8.64 -1.15
CA GLU A 13 -6.77 -8.43 -0.01
C GLU A 13 -6.52 -9.47 1.09
N SER A 14 -6.47 -10.75 0.73
CA SER A 14 -6.16 -11.82 1.70
C SER A 14 -4.76 -11.67 2.28
N TRP A 15 -3.80 -11.23 1.47
CA TRP A 15 -2.43 -10.99 1.91
C TRP A 15 -2.35 -9.82 2.90
N LEU A 16 -3.04 -8.71 2.61
CA LEU A 16 -3.10 -7.54 3.50
C LEU A 16 -3.82 -7.84 4.81
N GLN A 17 -4.84 -8.69 4.80
CA GLN A 17 -5.51 -9.14 6.03
C GLN A 17 -4.61 -10.02 6.91
N GLU A 18 -3.68 -10.77 6.32
CA GLU A 18 -2.78 -11.67 7.04
C GLU A 18 -1.53 -10.95 7.57
N HIS A 19 -0.99 -10.00 6.80
CA HIS A 19 0.30 -9.38 7.10
C HIS A 19 0.21 -7.90 7.47
N GLY A 20 -0.92 -7.26 7.22
CA GLY A 20 -1.13 -5.84 7.47
C GLY A 20 -2.02 -5.57 8.68
N GLN A 21 -1.83 -4.40 9.28
CA GLN A 21 -2.73 -3.82 10.25
C GLN A 21 -3.52 -2.70 9.58
N GLU A 22 -4.84 -2.88 9.47
CA GLU A 22 -5.74 -1.85 8.93
C GLU A 22 -5.74 -0.59 9.80
N VAL A 23 -5.74 0.59 9.18
CA VAL A 23 -5.75 1.88 9.86
C VAL A 23 -6.73 2.84 9.22
N GLU A 24 -7.53 3.52 10.05
CA GLU A 24 -8.50 4.52 9.58
C GLU A 24 -7.84 5.85 9.18
N THR A 25 -6.82 6.26 9.94
CA THR A 25 -6.10 7.52 9.76
C THR A 25 -4.61 7.24 9.54
N PRO A 26 -4.17 6.98 8.29
CA PRO A 26 -2.76 6.74 8.01
C PRO A 26 -1.94 8.04 8.17
N SER A 27 -0.68 7.92 8.56
CA SER A 27 0.24 9.05 8.70
C SER A 27 1.55 8.79 7.97
N TRP A 28 2.12 9.84 7.38
CA TRP A 28 3.45 9.79 6.79
C TRP A 28 4.46 10.57 7.67
N PRO A 29 5.69 10.07 7.89
CA PRO A 29 6.15 8.74 7.51
C PRO A 29 5.44 7.63 8.29
N ALA A 30 5.51 6.40 7.78
CA ALA A 30 5.08 5.23 8.56
C ALA A 30 5.98 5.03 9.79
N GLU A 31 5.52 4.24 10.76
CA GLU A 31 6.34 3.84 11.91
C GLU A 31 7.58 3.05 11.48
N ASP A 32 8.65 3.09 12.30
CA ASP A 32 9.90 2.39 11.99
C ASP A 32 9.67 0.90 11.70
N GLY A 33 10.19 0.43 10.57
CA GLY A 33 10.03 -0.95 10.11
C GLY A 33 8.67 -1.26 9.49
N MET A 34 7.77 -0.28 9.34
CA MET A 34 6.48 -0.41 8.68
C MET A 34 6.44 0.34 7.36
N VAL A 35 5.57 -0.12 6.46
CA VAL A 35 5.31 0.47 5.15
C VAL A 35 3.82 0.69 5.01
N LEU A 36 3.43 1.85 4.51
CA LEU A 36 2.03 2.16 4.21
C LEU A 36 1.61 1.56 2.88
N ILE A 37 0.50 0.82 2.89
CA ILE A 37 -0.13 0.28 1.69
C ILE A 37 -1.55 0.86 1.56
N CYS A 38 -1.90 1.36 0.38
CA CYS A 38 -3.25 1.83 0.07
C CYS A 38 -3.96 0.82 -0.84
N LEU A 39 -4.98 0.14 -0.32
CA LEU A 39 -5.88 -0.69 -1.10
C LEU A 39 -7.01 0.19 -1.68
N VAL A 40 -6.95 0.44 -2.98
CA VAL A 40 -7.95 1.23 -3.71
C VAL A 40 -8.91 0.29 -4.44
N ASP A 41 -10.22 0.50 -4.25
CA ASP A 41 -11.25 -0.18 -5.02
C ASP A 41 -11.57 0.58 -6.32
N ASN A 42 -11.11 0.06 -7.46
CA ASN A 42 -11.35 0.63 -8.79
C ASN A 42 -12.63 0.07 -9.45
N GLY A 43 -13.47 -0.64 -8.70
CA GLY A 43 -14.68 -1.30 -9.20
C GLY A 43 -14.37 -2.67 -9.81
N ALA A 44 -13.85 -2.71 -11.03
CA ALA A 44 -13.57 -3.97 -11.73
C ALA A 44 -12.40 -4.77 -11.11
N PHE A 45 -11.54 -4.08 -10.35
CA PHE A 45 -10.40 -4.65 -9.64
C PHE A 45 -10.02 -3.76 -8.46
N ARG A 46 -9.19 -4.29 -7.56
CA ARG A 46 -8.53 -3.49 -6.51
C ARG A 46 -7.04 -3.41 -6.76
N ALA A 47 -6.41 -2.33 -6.36
CA ALA A 47 -4.96 -2.15 -6.43
C ALA A 47 -4.41 -1.85 -5.03
N ALA A 48 -3.34 -2.52 -4.61
CA ALA A 48 -2.69 -2.29 -3.33
C ALA A 48 -1.36 -1.56 -3.56
N GLY A 49 -1.39 -0.23 -3.56
CA GLY A 49 -0.22 0.61 -3.85
C GLY A 49 0.71 0.75 -2.66
N ILE A 50 2.01 0.60 -2.89
CA ILE A 50 3.07 0.75 -1.88
C ILE A 50 3.44 2.23 -1.79
N CYS A 51 3.27 2.84 -0.63
CA CYS A 51 3.71 4.21 -0.37
C CYS A 51 5.19 4.19 0.03
N TYR A 52 6.08 4.27 -0.96
CA TYR A 52 7.53 4.34 -0.74
C TYR A 52 8.05 5.78 -0.62
N SER A 53 7.18 6.78 -0.74
CA SER A 53 7.52 8.20 -0.58
C SER A 53 6.30 9.02 -0.17
N GLU A 54 6.54 10.23 0.36
CA GLU A 54 5.47 11.19 0.70
C GLU A 54 4.61 11.53 -0.54
N ALA A 55 5.22 11.60 -1.72
CA ALA A 55 4.52 11.87 -2.97
C ALA A 55 3.50 10.77 -3.35
N GLU A 56 3.84 9.50 -3.13
CA GLU A 56 2.90 8.39 -3.33
C GLU A 56 1.77 8.43 -2.30
N PHE A 57 2.11 8.66 -1.03
CA PHE A 57 1.13 8.82 0.04
C PHE A 57 0.11 9.93 -0.26
N ASP A 58 0.60 11.10 -0.66
CA ASP A 58 -0.23 12.24 -1.05
C ASP A 58 -1.06 11.93 -2.30
N ALA A 59 -0.49 11.27 -3.30
CA ALA A 59 -1.22 10.85 -4.49
C ALA A 59 -2.38 9.89 -4.16
N PHE A 60 -2.16 8.93 -3.26
CA PHE A 60 -3.22 8.03 -2.80
C PHE A 60 -4.25 8.72 -1.91
N ARG A 61 -3.88 9.75 -1.14
CA ARG A 61 -4.82 10.54 -0.33
C ARG A 61 -5.60 11.57 -1.11
N ALA A 62 -5.08 12.02 -2.26
CA ALA A 62 -5.71 13.03 -3.08
C ALA A 62 -7.14 12.59 -3.50
N PRO A 63 -8.09 13.55 -3.56
CA PRO A 63 -9.41 13.27 -4.11
C PRO A 63 -9.32 12.78 -5.56
N ASP A 64 -10.19 11.84 -5.92
CA ASP A 64 -10.32 11.42 -7.31
C ASP A 64 -11.04 12.48 -8.14
N HIS A 65 -10.81 12.46 -9.46
CA HIS A 65 -11.58 13.28 -10.39
C HIS A 65 -13.00 12.72 -10.54
N GLY A 66 -13.92 13.21 -9.72
CA GLY A 66 -15.33 12.84 -9.74
C GLY A 66 -15.72 11.98 -8.54
N TYR A 67 -15.95 10.69 -8.76
CA TYR A 67 -16.34 9.77 -7.69
C TYR A 67 -15.12 9.31 -6.89
N GLN A 68 -15.16 9.51 -5.58
CA GLN A 68 -14.11 9.05 -4.67
C GLN A 68 -14.13 7.52 -4.56
N ARG A 69 -13.08 6.87 -5.07
CA ARG A 69 -12.88 5.43 -4.93
C ARG A 69 -12.67 5.08 -3.45
N PRO A 70 -13.33 4.02 -2.94
CA PRO A 70 -13.04 3.52 -1.60
C PRO A 70 -11.56 3.16 -1.44
N ARG A 71 -10.99 3.52 -0.29
CA ARG A 71 -9.60 3.26 0.07
C ARG A 71 -9.55 2.65 1.45
N THR A 72 -8.76 1.61 1.61
CA THR A 72 -8.41 1.02 2.90
C THR A 72 -6.91 1.08 3.07
N TRP A 73 -6.43 1.48 4.24
CA TRP A 73 -5.01 1.66 4.51
C TRP A 73 -4.49 0.59 5.45
N TYR A 74 -3.26 0.16 5.22
CA TYR A 74 -2.58 -0.84 6.03
C TYR A 74 -1.17 -0.39 6.36
N TYR A 75 -0.74 -0.63 7.60
CA TYR A 75 0.69 -0.72 7.92
C TYR A 75 1.13 -2.17 7.78
N VAL A 76 2.20 -2.40 7.03
CA VAL A 76 2.74 -3.73 6.76
C VAL A 76 4.21 -3.76 7.12
N PRO A 77 4.73 -4.80 7.78
CA PRO A 77 6.16 -4.92 8.05
C PRO A 77 6.98 -4.84 6.77
N PHE A 78 8.05 -4.05 6.80
CA PHE A 78 8.96 -3.83 5.67
C PHE A 78 9.40 -5.14 5.01
N GLU A 79 9.81 -6.13 5.81
CA GLU A 79 10.28 -7.42 5.31
C GLU A 79 9.22 -8.13 4.46
N LYS A 80 7.94 -8.03 4.86
CA LYS A 80 6.83 -8.64 4.11
C LYS A 80 6.57 -7.95 2.79
N VAL A 81 6.75 -6.63 2.73
CA VAL A 81 6.63 -5.90 1.47
C VAL A 81 7.76 -6.31 0.51
N VAL A 82 9.00 -6.38 1.00
CA VAL A 82 10.16 -6.79 0.18
C VAL A 82 10.07 -8.26 -0.25
N ASP A 83 9.53 -9.15 0.58
CA ASP A 83 9.28 -10.56 0.22
C ASP A 83 8.39 -10.69 -1.03
N VAL A 84 7.43 -9.78 -1.22
CA VAL A 84 6.46 -9.82 -2.33
C VAL A 84 6.89 -8.94 -3.51
N GLU A 85 7.46 -7.77 -3.25
CA GLU A 85 7.96 -6.84 -4.25
C GLU A 85 9.41 -6.45 -3.92
N PRO A 86 10.41 -7.26 -4.32
CA PRO A 86 11.80 -6.97 -4.00
C PRO A 86 12.33 -5.66 -4.59
N SER A 87 11.70 -5.16 -5.67
CA SER A 87 12.18 -3.97 -6.39
C SER A 87 12.02 -2.67 -5.58
N VAL A 88 11.22 -2.67 -4.50
CA VAL A 88 11.07 -1.49 -3.62
C VAL A 88 12.11 -1.42 -2.51
N GLN A 89 12.97 -2.44 -2.34
CA GLN A 89 13.91 -2.52 -1.23
C GLN A 89 14.79 -1.26 -1.11
N ASP A 90 15.38 -0.81 -2.22
CA ASP A 90 16.28 0.35 -2.20
C ASP A 90 15.51 1.67 -1.96
N LEU A 91 14.23 1.72 -2.34
CA LEU A 91 13.39 2.90 -2.15
C LEU A 91 12.93 3.06 -0.69
N LEU A 92 12.72 1.95 -0.01
CA LEU A 92 12.24 1.90 1.37
C LEU A 92 13.38 1.99 2.41
N ASN A 93 14.63 1.82 1.99
CA ASN A 93 15.83 1.99 2.83
C ASN A 93 16.49 3.38 2.72
N ALA A 94 15.94 4.26 1.87
CA ALA A 94 16.48 5.59 1.58
C ALA A 94 15.92 6.68 2.51
#